data_AF-A0A8S2QX19-F1
#
_entry.id   AF-A0A8S2QX19-F1
#
_cell.length_a   1.000
_cell.length_b   1.000
_cell.length_c   1.000
_cell.angle_alpha   90.00
_cell.angle_beta   90.00
_cell.angle_gamma   90.00
#
_symmetry.space_group_name_H-M   'P 1'
#
loop_
_entity.id
_entity.type
_entity.pdbx_description
1 polymer ?
#
loop_
_entity_poly.entity_id
_entity_poly.type
_entity_poly.pdbx_seq_one_letter_code
_entity_poly.pdbx_strand_id
1 'polypeptide(L)'
;MAYNKLNVFHWHIVDDQSFPFESRTFPNLSRQGAFSSDHVYTPEDVTSIIEHARLLGIRVIPEIDTPGHTYSWGKSMPELITVCWANGKPYQAIYGQHGEMEIFNPIEPRVYSTMDALLREVKSIFPSNYIHLGRRSNPNISRWMTDNKINSTRDLHSYYANRILDIMRNISAIPIVWQDVWDEKVELSPGTIVQIWKGTSDDGISDEWVPYLNEIAGQGYNVILSSPWYINYINYGHYRTNTTIVNLEFFKYYEVEPLRDFSGSDDAKIRILGGEACLWGEFVDGTNLLARLWPKTAAVAERLWSAASVNNSKDAQFRLDVHRCRLLRRGIPAQPILNGYCGNYELSMPNAMINDPAFNYDISPATDLITTTIKSNSATSYLFDATSSMITSIFASLLLLMNITLATISFKY
;
A
#
# COMPACT_ATOMS: atom_id res chain seq x y z
N MET A 1 2.52 10.63 -7.21
CA MET A 1 1.97 9.91 -8.37
C MET A 1 2.16 10.67 -9.68
N ALA A 2 1.61 11.88 -9.82
CA ALA A 2 1.71 12.69 -11.06
C ALA A 2 3.15 12.86 -11.59
N TYR A 3 4.13 13.13 -10.72
CA TYR A 3 5.54 13.23 -11.10
C TYR A 3 6.15 11.94 -11.69
N ASN A 4 5.47 10.81 -11.50
CA ASN A 4 5.86 9.49 -12.01
C ASN A 4 4.89 8.96 -13.08
N LYS A 5 3.95 9.80 -13.57
CA LYS A 5 2.94 9.45 -14.57
C LYS A 5 2.00 8.28 -14.21
N LEU A 6 1.83 8.00 -12.92
CA LEU A 6 0.79 7.10 -12.43
C LEU A 6 -0.57 7.80 -12.49
N ASN A 7 -1.61 7.07 -12.87
CA ASN A 7 -2.94 7.61 -13.16
C ASN A 7 -4.09 6.93 -12.39
N VAL A 8 -3.81 5.98 -11.50
CA VAL A 8 -4.81 5.32 -10.64
C VAL A 8 -4.34 5.36 -9.19
N PHE A 9 -5.16 5.93 -8.32
CA PHE A 9 -5.06 5.83 -6.88
C PHE A 9 -6.13 4.84 -6.41
N HIS A 10 -5.69 3.59 -6.24
CA HIS A 10 -6.50 2.55 -5.62
C HIS A 10 -6.50 2.77 -4.11
N TRP A 11 -7.65 3.16 -3.57
CA TRP A 11 -7.80 3.54 -2.18
C TRP A 11 -8.52 2.45 -1.40
N HIS A 12 -7.71 1.60 -0.75
CA HIS A 12 -8.16 0.68 0.30
C HIS A 12 -8.54 1.49 1.55
N ILE A 13 -9.79 1.93 1.60
CA ILE A 13 -10.24 2.96 2.54
C ILE A 13 -10.74 2.36 3.87
N VAL A 14 -11.13 1.09 3.90
CA VAL A 14 -11.68 0.40 5.09
C VAL A 14 -11.11 -1.02 5.17
N ASP A 15 -10.83 -1.50 6.38
CA ASP A 15 -10.37 -2.87 6.68
C ASP A 15 -10.82 -3.25 8.11
N ASP A 16 -10.41 -4.41 8.61
CA ASP A 16 -10.66 -4.92 9.95
C ASP A 16 -10.34 -3.89 11.04
N GLN A 17 -9.19 -3.23 10.96
CA GLN A 17 -8.68 -2.41 12.06
C GLN A 17 -9.44 -1.09 12.19
N SER A 18 -9.94 -0.53 11.08
CA SER A 18 -10.68 0.73 11.12
C SER A 18 -11.62 0.95 9.92
N PHE A 19 -12.72 1.64 10.19
CA PHE A 19 -13.64 2.17 9.18
C PHE A 19 -13.61 3.71 9.18
N PRO A 20 -12.66 4.36 8.49
CA PRO A 20 -12.54 5.82 8.52
C PRO A 20 -13.48 6.54 7.54
N PHE A 21 -14.09 5.86 6.57
CA PHE A 21 -14.99 6.50 5.60
C PHE A 21 -16.30 6.96 6.26
N GLU A 22 -16.66 8.25 6.17
CA GLU A 22 -17.95 8.72 6.69
C GLU A 22 -19.08 8.49 5.68
N SER A 23 -19.82 7.39 5.85
CA SER A 23 -21.05 7.14 5.11
C SER A 23 -22.21 7.99 5.63
N ARG A 24 -22.89 8.69 4.73
CA ARG A 24 -24.15 9.40 5.00
C ARG A 24 -25.30 8.42 5.26
N THR A 25 -25.31 7.28 4.57
CA THR A 25 -26.33 6.24 4.74
C THR A 25 -26.17 5.52 6.07
N PHE A 26 -24.93 5.30 6.50
CA PHE A 26 -24.59 4.57 7.72
C PHE A 26 -23.56 5.32 8.58
N PRO A 27 -23.93 6.44 9.24
CA PRO A 27 -22.99 7.28 9.99
C PRO A 27 -22.31 6.56 11.16
N ASN A 28 -22.91 5.49 11.67
CA ASN A 28 -22.34 4.73 12.77
C ASN A 28 -21.12 3.90 12.36
N LEU A 29 -20.93 3.63 11.06
CA LEU A 29 -19.76 2.89 10.57
C LEU A 29 -18.47 3.63 10.95
N SER A 30 -18.35 4.93 10.65
CA SER A 30 -17.17 5.70 11.07
C SER A 30 -17.18 6.06 12.55
N ARG A 31 -18.32 6.45 13.11
CA ARG A 31 -18.42 6.86 14.54
C ARG A 31 -17.99 5.78 15.53
N GLN A 32 -18.15 4.50 15.17
CA GLN A 32 -17.79 3.36 16.01
C GLN A 32 -16.66 2.51 15.44
N GLY A 33 -16.47 2.54 14.11
CA GLY A 33 -15.48 1.74 13.38
C GLY A 33 -14.13 2.42 13.20
N ALA A 34 -14.04 3.75 13.18
CA ALA A 34 -12.77 4.47 13.05
C ALA A 34 -11.90 4.35 14.31
N PHE A 35 -10.60 4.62 14.21
CA PHE A 35 -9.71 4.64 15.37
C PHE A 35 -10.06 5.75 16.38
N SER A 36 -10.43 6.93 15.88
CA SER A 36 -11.01 8.02 16.65
C SER A 36 -11.77 8.97 15.72
N SER A 37 -12.43 9.98 16.27
CA SER A 37 -13.06 11.05 15.48
C SER A 37 -12.09 11.82 14.58
N ASP A 38 -10.80 11.84 14.91
CA ASP A 38 -9.76 12.53 14.14
C ASP A 38 -9.21 11.65 13.00
N HIS A 39 -9.64 10.39 12.91
CA HIS A 39 -9.24 9.42 11.88
C HIS A 39 -10.44 9.09 10.98
N VAL A 40 -11.18 10.12 10.58
CA VAL A 40 -12.35 10.01 9.72
C VAL A 40 -12.13 10.84 8.46
N TYR A 41 -12.44 10.26 7.30
CA TYR A 41 -12.57 10.99 6.05
C TYR A 41 -14.01 11.44 5.88
N THR A 42 -14.26 12.74 6.05
CA THR A 42 -15.56 13.35 5.83
C THR A 42 -15.92 13.36 4.34
N PRO A 43 -17.19 13.57 3.95
CA PRO A 43 -17.56 13.75 2.56
C PRO A 43 -16.77 14.86 1.85
N GLU A 44 -16.42 15.92 2.57
CA GLU A 44 -15.60 17.03 2.09
C GLU A 44 -14.15 16.59 1.83
N ASP A 45 -13.56 15.79 2.73
CA ASP A 45 -12.20 15.25 2.55
C ASP A 45 -12.14 14.34 1.31
N VAL A 46 -13.10 13.42 1.17
CA VAL A 46 -13.18 12.50 0.03
C VAL A 46 -13.34 13.29 -1.28
N THR A 47 -14.23 14.28 -1.30
CA THR A 47 -14.45 15.13 -2.49
C THR A 47 -13.18 15.93 -2.83
N SER A 48 -12.48 16.46 -1.83
CA SER A 48 -11.23 17.19 -2.01
C SER A 48 -10.13 16.30 -2.60
N ILE A 49 -9.98 15.06 -2.10
CA ILE A 49 -9.03 14.07 -2.63
C ILE A 49 -9.35 13.72 -4.09
N ILE A 50 -10.63 13.48 -4.40
CA ILE A 50 -11.07 13.17 -5.77
C ILE A 50 -10.78 14.34 -6.72
N GLU A 51 -11.12 15.57 -6.33
CA GLU A 51 -10.87 16.75 -7.18
C GLU A 51 -9.38 17.01 -7.36
N HIS A 52 -8.59 16.88 -6.31
CA HIS A 52 -7.14 17.01 -6.39
C HIS A 52 -6.53 15.97 -7.33
N ALA A 53 -6.96 14.71 -7.22
CA ALA A 53 -6.53 13.64 -8.12
C ALA A 53 -6.94 13.94 -9.57
N ARG A 54 -8.16 14.42 -9.80
CA ARG A 54 -8.68 14.79 -11.13
C ARG A 54 -7.84 15.88 -11.79
N LEU A 55 -7.45 16.93 -11.06
CA LEU A 55 -6.57 18.00 -11.55
C LEU A 55 -5.20 17.49 -11.99
N LEU A 56 -4.78 16.34 -11.46
CA LEU A 56 -3.52 15.66 -11.78
C LEU A 56 -3.68 14.53 -12.81
N GLY A 57 -4.88 14.32 -13.36
CA GLY A 57 -5.17 13.22 -14.29
C GLY A 57 -5.14 11.83 -13.64
N ILE A 58 -5.45 11.76 -12.35
CA ILE A 58 -5.44 10.53 -11.54
C ILE A 58 -6.88 10.14 -11.21
N ARG A 59 -7.23 8.89 -11.49
CA ARG A 59 -8.50 8.27 -11.12
C ARG A 59 -8.41 7.76 -9.68
N VAL A 60 -9.42 8.03 -8.85
CA VAL A 60 -9.55 7.42 -7.52
C VAL A 60 -10.51 6.24 -7.62
N ILE A 61 -10.04 5.05 -7.25
CA ILE A 61 -10.83 3.81 -7.23
C ILE A 61 -10.97 3.38 -5.78
N PRO A 62 -12.17 3.45 -5.18
CA PRO A 62 -12.36 2.97 -3.82
C PRO A 62 -12.40 1.44 -3.77
N GLU A 63 -11.82 0.88 -2.73
CA GLU A 63 -12.02 -0.51 -2.34
C GLU A 63 -12.87 -0.60 -1.08
N ILE A 64 -13.92 -1.40 -1.15
CA ILE A 64 -14.76 -1.77 -0.02
C ILE A 64 -14.61 -3.29 0.14
N ASP A 65 -13.61 -3.70 0.91
CA ASP A 65 -13.23 -5.09 1.08
C ASP A 65 -14.33 -5.86 1.84
N THR A 66 -14.84 -6.93 1.22
CA THR A 66 -15.86 -7.83 1.77
C THR A 66 -15.78 -9.21 1.10
N PRO A 67 -16.19 -10.32 1.74
CA PRO A 67 -16.83 -10.40 3.05
C PRO A 67 -15.87 -10.42 4.23
N GLY A 68 -14.56 -10.59 4.01
CA GLY A 68 -13.57 -10.43 5.07
C GLY A 68 -13.03 -9.01 5.13
N HIS A 69 -12.06 -8.76 6.01
CA HIS A 69 -11.59 -7.40 6.30
C HIS A 69 -12.72 -6.46 6.78
N THR A 70 -13.69 -7.02 7.51
CA THR A 70 -14.92 -6.31 7.95
C THR A 70 -15.08 -6.18 9.47
N TYR A 71 -14.08 -6.51 10.30
CA TYR A 71 -14.23 -6.43 11.75
C TYR A 71 -14.67 -5.02 12.23
N SER A 72 -14.11 -3.96 11.64
CA SER A 72 -14.46 -2.57 11.97
C SER A 72 -15.94 -2.23 11.77
N TRP A 73 -16.60 -2.90 10.83
CA TRP A 73 -18.03 -2.74 10.53
C TRP A 73 -18.88 -3.33 11.66
N GLY A 74 -18.45 -4.48 12.17
CA GLY A 74 -19.07 -5.21 13.28
C GLY A 74 -19.19 -4.41 14.57
N LYS A 75 -18.32 -3.41 14.77
CA LYS A 75 -18.44 -2.49 15.91
C LYS A 75 -19.77 -1.72 15.90
N SER A 76 -20.28 -1.39 14.72
CA SER A 76 -21.54 -0.64 14.55
C SER A 76 -22.73 -1.53 14.17
N MET A 77 -22.47 -2.66 13.51
CA MET A 77 -23.47 -3.60 12.99
C MET A 77 -23.07 -5.03 13.33
N PRO A 78 -23.03 -5.41 14.61
CA PRO A 78 -22.54 -6.73 15.04
C PRO A 78 -23.36 -7.90 14.47
N GLU A 79 -24.61 -7.66 14.10
CA GLU A 79 -25.49 -8.66 13.48
C GLU A 79 -25.07 -9.06 12.06
N LEU A 80 -24.27 -8.23 11.38
CA LEU A 80 -23.80 -8.52 10.02
C LEU A 80 -22.60 -9.45 10.03
N ILE A 81 -21.95 -9.62 11.19
CA ILE A 81 -20.71 -10.36 11.34
C ILE A 81 -21.00 -11.79 11.80
N THR A 82 -20.21 -12.74 11.30
CA THR A 82 -20.29 -14.12 11.77
C THR A 82 -19.69 -14.22 13.17
N VAL A 83 -20.46 -14.73 14.12
CA VAL A 83 -19.95 -15.02 15.46
C VAL A 83 -18.99 -16.20 15.37
N CYS A 84 -17.73 -16.00 15.77
CA CYS A 84 -16.76 -17.08 15.84
C CYS A 84 -16.98 -17.96 17.07
N TRP A 85 -16.68 -19.26 16.95
CA TRP A 85 -16.79 -20.21 18.05
C TRP A 85 -15.48 -20.96 18.24
N ALA A 86 -15.02 -21.04 19.49
CA ALA A 86 -13.87 -21.85 19.88
C ALA A 86 -14.21 -22.61 21.17
N ASN A 87 -13.83 -23.89 21.23
CA ASN A 87 -14.05 -24.74 22.41
C ASN A 87 -15.52 -24.77 22.90
N GLY A 88 -16.48 -24.74 21.98
CA GLY A 88 -17.91 -24.77 22.30
C GLY A 88 -18.48 -23.49 22.91
N LYS A 89 -17.78 -22.35 22.79
CA LYS A 89 -18.25 -21.03 23.22
C LYS A 89 -18.03 -19.98 22.13
N PRO A 90 -18.83 -18.90 22.10
CA PRO A 90 -18.52 -17.72 21.30
C PRO A 90 -17.11 -17.20 21.66
N TYR A 91 -16.32 -16.93 20.63
CA TYR A 91 -14.95 -16.42 20.73
C TYR A 91 -14.92 -14.97 20.22
N GLN A 92 -14.13 -14.12 20.87
CA GLN A 92 -13.89 -12.73 20.45
C GLN A 92 -12.54 -12.63 19.75
N ALA A 93 -12.48 -11.93 18.62
CA ALA A 93 -11.23 -11.69 17.91
C ALA A 93 -10.18 -11.01 18.81
N ILE A 94 -8.91 -11.41 18.67
CA ILE A 94 -7.80 -10.80 19.38
C ILE A 94 -7.21 -9.69 18.50
N TYR A 95 -7.26 -8.45 18.99
CA TYR A 95 -6.67 -7.30 18.32
C TYR A 95 -5.17 -7.54 18.03
N GLY A 96 -4.76 -7.39 16.77
CA GLY A 96 -3.37 -7.60 16.33
C GLY A 96 -3.01 -9.04 15.95
N GLN A 97 -3.90 -10.01 16.16
CA GLN A 97 -3.79 -11.36 15.62
C GLN A 97 -4.94 -11.57 14.63
N HIS A 98 -4.76 -11.02 13.42
CA HIS A 98 -5.62 -11.06 12.23
C HIS A 98 -7.14 -11.23 12.44
N GLY A 99 -7.94 -10.26 11.95
CA GLY A 99 -9.42 -10.24 12.02
C GLY A 99 -10.14 -11.35 11.23
N GLU A 100 -9.45 -12.44 10.90
CA GLU A 100 -9.90 -13.64 10.18
C GLU A 100 -11.18 -14.29 10.73
N MET A 101 -11.61 -13.88 11.92
CA MET A 101 -12.64 -14.51 12.72
C MET A 101 -13.98 -13.76 12.64
N GLU A 102 -13.99 -12.48 12.22
CA GLU A 102 -15.13 -11.57 12.34
C GLU A 102 -15.44 -10.85 11.03
N ILE A 103 -15.92 -11.66 10.10
CA ILE A 103 -16.26 -11.30 8.72
C ILE A 103 -17.76 -11.14 8.52
N PHE A 104 -18.22 -10.61 7.39
CA PHE A 104 -19.65 -10.66 7.05
C PHE A 104 -20.19 -12.07 7.00
N ASN A 105 -21.40 -12.23 7.53
CA ASN A 105 -22.17 -13.46 7.48
C ASN A 105 -22.87 -13.58 6.12
N PRO A 106 -22.38 -14.41 5.18
CA PRO A 106 -22.93 -14.50 3.84
C PRO A 106 -24.35 -15.10 3.81
N ILE A 107 -24.85 -15.67 4.91
CA ILE A 107 -26.24 -16.15 4.98
C ILE A 107 -27.22 -15.12 5.55
N GLU A 108 -26.72 -13.98 6.05
CA GLU A 108 -27.56 -12.90 6.59
C GLU A 108 -28.05 -11.98 5.45
N PRO A 109 -29.37 -11.93 5.15
CA PRO A 109 -29.90 -11.09 4.08
C PRO A 109 -29.57 -9.60 4.24
N ARG A 110 -29.47 -9.10 5.49
CA ARG A 110 -29.16 -7.70 5.78
C ARG A 110 -27.77 -7.28 5.31
N VAL A 111 -26.81 -8.21 5.16
CA VAL A 111 -25.49 -7.92 4.58
C VAL A 111 -25.67 -7.35 3.17
N TYR A 112 -26.49 -8.01 2.36
CA TYR A 112 -26.67 -7.66 0.95
C TYR A 112 -27.46 -6.37 0.76
N SER A 113 -28.48 -6.10 1.59
CA SER A 113 -29.17 -4.80 1.56
C SER A 113 -28.27 -3.65 2.04
N THR A 114 -27.39 -3.91 3.01
CA THR A 114 -26.41 -2.92 3.49
C THR A 114 -25.38 -2.63 2.39
N MET A 115 -24.86 -3.67 1.73
CA MET A 115 -23.93 -3.52 0.62
C MET A 115 -24.54 -2.84 -0.59
N ASP A 116 -25.79 -3.13 -0.96
CA ASP A 116 -26.47 -2.41 -2.06
C ASP A 116 -26.59 -0.92 -1.74
N ALA A 117 -27.03 -0.56 -0.53
CA ALA A 117 -27.17 0.84 -0.14
C ALA A 117 -25.81 1.57 -0.09
N LEU A 118 -24.78 0.94 0.51
CA LEU A 118 -23.46 1.54 0.63
C LEU A 118 -22.75 1.65 -0.72
N LEU A 119 -22.79 0.61 -1.58
CA LEU A 119 -22.16 0.66 -2.90
C LEU A 119 -22.84 1.67 -3.82
N ARG A 120 -24.15 1.91 -3.68
CA ARG A 120 -24.84 3.03 -4.35
C ARG A 120 -24.32 4.38 -3.88
N GLU A 121 -24.13 4.55 -2.58
CA GLU A 121 -23.54 5.78 -2.02
C GLU A 121 -22.11 5.98 -2.54
N VAL A 122 -21.25 4.97 -2.42
CA VAL A 122 -19.87 5.02 -2.92
C VAL A 122 -19.86 5.34 -4.42
N LYS A 123 -20.68 4.67 -5.23
CA LYS A 123 -20.81 4.98 -6.66
C LYS A 123 -21.24 6.43 -6.92
N SER A 124 -22.08 7.01 -6.07
CA SER A 124 -22.52 8.40 -6.24
C SER A 124 -21.43 9.44 -5.91
N ILE A 125 -20.46 9.06 -5.07
CA ILE A 125 -19.35 9.93 -4.65
C ILE A 125 -18.16 9.81 -5.60
N PHE A 126 -17.79 8.57 -5.97
CA PHE A 126 -16.61 8.31 -6.78
C PHE A 126 -16.95 8.29 -8.27
N PRO A 127 -16.32 9.16 -9.10
CA PRO A 127 -16.64 9.24 -10.53
C PRO A 127 -16.10 8.07 -11.35
N SER A 128 -15.22 7.24 -10.78
CA SER A 128 -14.76 6.01 -11.40
C SER A 128 -15.90 4.99 -11.44
N ASN A 129 -16.16 4.40 -12.61
CA ASN A 129 -17.13 3.30 -12.72
C ASN A 129 -16.67 2.01 -12.03
N TYR A 130 -15.42 1.97 -11.54
CA TYR A 130 -14.83 0.79 -10.92
C TYR A 130 -14.90 0.87 -9.40
N ILE A 131 -15.26 -0.25 -8.77
CA ILE A 131 -15.20 -0.46 -7.32
C ILE A 131 -14.49 -1.78 -7.07
N HIS A 132 -13.49 -1.78 -6.19
CA HIS A 132 -12.77 -2.99 -5.83
C HIS A 132 -13.48 -3.71 -4.67
N LEU A 133 -13.60 -5.04 -4.78
CA LEU A 133 -14.22 -5.92 -3.79
C LEU A 133 -13.17 -6.92 -3.27
N GLY A 134 -13.08 -7.07 -1.95
CA GLY A 134 -12.09 -7.96 -1.32
C GLY A 134 -12.56 -9.36 -0.89
N ARG A 135 -12.19 -9.89 0.30
CA ARG A 135 -12.25 -11.36 0.61
C ARG A 135 -12.34 -11.83 2.10
N ARG A 136 -13.10 -12.93 2.34
CA ARG A 136 -12.92 -14.17 3.21
C ARG A 136 -14.13 -14.62 4.07
N SER A 137 -14.42 -15.94 4.16
CA SER A 137 -15.57 -16.55 4.93
C SER A 137 -15.24 -17.42 6.18
N ASN A 138 -16.27 -17.71 7.03
CA ASN A 138 -16.24 -18.31 8.39
C ASN A 138 -17.02 -19.67 8.46
N PRO A 139 -16.59 -20.63 9.31
CA PRO A 139 -17.14 -22.00 9.37
C PRO A 139 -18.52 -22.22 10.03
N ASN A 140 -19.17 -21.22 10.67
CA ASN A 140 -20.46 -21.44 11.37
C ASN A 140 -21.71 -21.61 10.49
N ILE A 141 -21.48 -21.81 9.19
CA ILE A 141 -22.49 -21.80 8.14
C ILE A 141 -22.89 -23.23 7.73
N SER A 142 -22.29 -24.23 8.37
CA SER A 142 -22.39 -25.66 8.07
C SER A 142 -23.83 -26.21 7.99
N ARG A 143 -24.75 -25.78 8.86
CA ARG A 143 -26.16 -26.24 8.81
C ARG A 143 -26.89 -25.67 7.60
N TRP A 144 -26.79 -24.35 7.41
CA TRP A 144 -27.39 -23.68 6.26
C TRP A 144 -26.79 -24.20 4.95
N MET A 145 -25.49 -24.49 4.91
CA MET A 145 -24.82 -25.12 3.77
C MET A 145 -25.44 -26.47 3.43
N THR A 146 -25.69 -27.30 4.44
CA THR A 146 -26.34 -28.61 4.26
C THR A 146 -27.76 -28.44 3.70
N ASP A 147 -28.54 -27.53 4.29
CA ASP A 147 -29.94 -27.29 3.89
C ASP A 147 -30.04 -26.69 2.47
N ASN A 148 -29.05 -25.90 2.05
CA ASN A 148 -29.00 -25.22 0.75
C ASN A 148 -28.07 -25.89 -0.27
N LYS A 149 -27.60 -27.11 0.02
CA LYS A 149 -26.73 -27.91 -0.88
C LYS A 149 -25.43 -27.19 -1.30
N ILE A 150 -24.89 -26.36 -0.41
CA ILE A 150 -23.56 -25.76 -0.56
C ILE A 150 -22.55 -26.76 0.01
N ASN A 151 -21.69 -27.32 -0.84
CA ASN A 151 -20.86 -28.48 -0.48
C ASN A 151 -19.50 -28.10 0.11
N SER A 152 -19.07 -26.85 -0.07
CA SER A 152 -17.77 -26.38 0.39
C SER A 152 -17.78 -24.90 0.78
N THR A 153 -16.79 -24.47 1.55
CA THR A 153 -16.57 -23.05 1.87
C THR A 153 -16.31 -22.22 0.61
N ARG A 154 -15.67 -22.82 -0.41
CA ARG A 154 -15.54 -22.23 -1.75
C ARG A 154 -16.91 -21.93 -2.34
N ASP A 155 -17.83 -22.89 -2.37
CA ASP A 155 -19.17 -22.68 -2.92
C ASP A 155 -19.94 -21.59 -2.17
N LEU A 156 -19.70 -21.45 -0.86
CA LEU A 156 -20.26 -20.37 -0.05
C LEU A 156 -19.66 -18.99 -0.40
N HIS A 157 -18.36 -18.93 -0.65
CA HIS A 157 -17.73 -17.69 -1.14
C HIS A 157 -18.30 -17.32 -2.51
N SER A 158 -18.42 -18.30 -3.41
CA SER A 158 -19.03 -18.10 -4.73
C SER A 158 -20.47 -17.61 -4.61
N TYR A 159 -21.24 -18.13 -3.66
CA TYR A 159 -22.58 -17.64 -3.36
C TYR A 159 -22.57 -16.15 -2.96
N TYR A 160 -21.71 -15.76 -2.02
CA TYR A 160 -21.57 -14.35 -1.61
C TYR A 160 -21.12 -13.45 -2.76
N ALA A 161 -20.04 -13.83 -3.44
CA ALA A 161 -19.44 -13.08 -4.52
C ALA A 161 -20.45 -12.83 -5.65
N ASN A 162 -21.20 -13.86 -6.07
CA ASN A 162 -22.24 -13.72 -7.10
C ASN A 162 -23.29 -12.68 -6.73
N ARG A 163 -23.74 -12.65 -5.47
CA ARG A 163 -24.74 -11.69 -4.98
C ARG A 163 -24.20 -10.26 -4.96
N ILE A 164 -22.93 -10.06 -4.59
CA ILE A 164 -22.31 -8.73 -4.65
C ILE A 164 -22.10 -8.31 -6.11
N LEU A 165 -21.68 -9.23 -6.99
CA LEU A 165 -21.56 -8.97 -8.42
C LEU A 165 -22.93 -8.63 -9.06
N ASP A 166 -24.02 -9.27 -8.61
CA ASP A 166 -25.40 -8.90 -8.99
C ASP A 166 -25.73 -7.46 -8.58
N ILE A 167 -25.41 -7.07 -7.33
CA ILE A 167 -25.58 -5.71 -6.84
C ILE A 167 -24.80 -4.72 -7.72
N MET A 168 -23.52 -5.00 -7.98
CA MET A 168 -22.65 -4.19 -8.82
C MET A 168 -23.24 -4.00 -10.23
N ARG A 169 -23.77 -5.08 -10.83
CA ARG A 169 -24.48 -5.01 -12.12
C ARG A 169 -25.72 -4.13 -12.05
N ASN A 170 -26.54 -4.29 -11.01
CA ASN A 170 -27.77 -3.52 -10.83
C ASN A 170 -27.51 -2.03 -10.61
N ILE A 171 -26.38 -1.67 -10.02
CA ILE A 171 -25.96 -0.27 -9.90
C ILE A 171 -25.14 0.20 -11.10
N SER A 172 -24.88 -0.65 -12.11
CA SER A 172 -24.04 -0.37 -13.28
C SER A 172 -22.61 0.05 -12.92
N ALA A 173 -22.00 -0.61 -11.93
CA ALA A 173 -20.59 -0.48 -11.60
C ALA A 173 -19.80 -1.67 -12.20
N ILE A 174 -18.54 -1.44 -12.55
CA ILE A 174 -17.62 -2.46 -13.06
C ILE A 174 -16.78 -2.98 -11.88
N PRO A 175 -16.94 -4.24 -11.48
CA PRO A 175 -16.17 -4.77 -10.35
C PRO A 175 -14.70 -4.97 -10.74
N ILE A 176 -13.82 -4.60 -9.81
CA ILE A 176 -12.45 -5.13 -9.73
C ILE A 176 -12.45 -6.11 -8.56
N VAL A 177 -11.89 -7.29 -8.75
CA VAL A 177 -11.83 -8.33 -7.72
C VAL A 177 -10.41 -8.84 -7.58
N TRP A 178 -9.99 -9.18 -6.36
CA TRP A 178 -8.76 -9.94 -6.17
C TRP A 178 -8.88 -11.31 -6.87
N GLN A 179 -7.74 -11.87 -7.29
CA GLN A 179 -7.68 -13.18 -7.98
C GLN A 179 -8.35 -14.33 -7.24
N ASP A 180 -8.63 -14.22 -5.94
CA ASP A 180 -9.31 -15.26 -5.17
C ASP A 180 -10.68 -15.63 -5.73
N VAL A 181 -11.43 -14.63 -6.21
CA VAL A 181 -12.74 -14.86 -6.84
C VAL A 181 -12.59 -15.73 -8.10
N TRP A 182 -11.46 -15.57 -8.81
CA TRP A 182 -11.10 -16.44 -9.93
C TRP A 182 -10.70 -17.84 -9.49
N ASP A 183 -9.84 -17.95 -8.48
CA ASP A 183 -9.34 -19.24 -7.95
C ASP A 183 -10.49 -20.14 -7.45
N GLU A 184 -11.55 -19.50 -6.94
CA GLU A 184 -12.78 -20.13 -6.44
C GLU A 184 -13.76 -20.53 -7.56
N LYS A 185 -13.42 -20.24 -8.81
CA LYS A 185 -14.22 -20.54 -10.02
C LYS A 185 -15.61 -19.90 -9.98
N VAL A 186 -15.69 -18.68 -9.43
CA VAL A 186 -16.89 -17.84 -9.50
C VAL A 186 -17.10 -17.39 -10.95
N GLU A 187 -18.34 -17.46 -11.43
CA GLU A 187 -18.68 -16.94 -12.75
C GLU A 187 -18.63 -15.40 -12.73
N LEU A 188 -17.61 -14.85 -13.38
CA LEU A 188 -17.40 -13.41 -13.45
C LEU A 188 -18.25 -12.82 -14.57
N SER A 189 -18.87 -11.68 -14.29
CA SER A 189 -19.63 -10.96 -15.32
C SER A 189 -18.69 -10.39 -16.38
N PRO A 190 -19.09 -10.35 -17.67
CA PRO A 190 -18.27 -9.75 -18.72
C PRO A 190 -17.84 -8.32 -18.35
N GLY A 191 -16.55 -8.04 -18.53
CA GLY A 191 -15.96 -6.73 -18.19
C GLY A 191 -15.42 -6.61 -16.76
N THR A 192 -15.67 -7.59 -15.88
CA THR A 192 -14.99 -7.68 -14.56
C THR A 192 -13.48 -7.67 -14.76
N ILE A 193 -12.77 -6.92 -13.90
CA ILE A 193 -11.31 -6.90 -13.87
C ILE A 193 -10.83 -7.78 -12.72
N VAL A 194 -9.85 -8.64 -12.98
CA VAL A 194 -9.20 -9.46 -11.95
C VAL A 194 -7.83 -8.87 -11.62
N GLN A 195 -7.56 -8.62 -10.34
CA GLN A 195 -6.28 -8.15 -9.86
C GLN A 195 -5.44 -9.32 -9.33
N ILE A 196 -4.34 -9.64 -10.04
CA ILE A 196 -3.42 -10.72 -9.68
C ILE A 196 -2.44 -10.21 -8.61
N TRP A 197 -2.44 -10.89 -7.47
CA TRP A 197 -1.71 -10.45 -6.27
C TRP A 197 -0.91 -11.55 -5.58
N LYS A 198 -1.30 -12.83 -5.73
CA LYS A 198 -0.55 -13.97 -5.19
C LYS A 198 0.68 -14.26 -6.02
N GLY A 199 1.58 -15.06 -5.46
CA GLY A 199 2.86 -15.36 -6.09
C GLY A 199 3.94 -14.35 -5.74
N THR A 200 3.81 -13.64 -4.62
CA THR A 200 4.92 -12.95 -3.97
C THR A 200 5.50 -13.90 -2.91
N SER A 201 6.74 -14.33 -3.07
CA SER A 201 7.52 -15.03 -2.04
C SER A 201 7.97 -14.07 -0.93
N ASP A 202 8.46 -14.56 0.20
CA ASP A 202 8.98 -13.70 1.30
C ASP A 202 10.16 -12.81 0.87
N ASP A 203 10.93 -13.23 -0.15
CA ASP A 203 11.96 -12.40 -0.80
C ASP A 203 11.38 -11.48 -1.91
N GLY A 204 10.13 -11.74 -2.30
CA GLY A 204 9.26 -11.02 -3.23
C GLY A 204 9.65 -11.04 -4.69
N ILE A 205 10.44 -12.03 -5.11
CA ILE A 205 10.66 -12.32 -6.53
C ILE A 205 10.03 -13.68 -6.82
N SER A 206 8.87 -13.68 -7.44
CA SER A 206 8.29 -14.89 -7.99
C SER A 206 7.51 -14.58 -9.26
N ASP A 207 7.58 -15.54 -10.20
CA ASP A 207 6.92 -15.50 -11.50
C ASP A 207 5.63 -16.36 -11.48
N GLU A 208 5.15 -16.76 -10.30
CA GLU A 208 3.91 -17.52 -10.13
C GLU A 208 2.65 -16.79 -10.61
N TRP A 209 2.74 -15.48 -10.87
CA TRP A 209 1.67 -14.70 -11.48
C TRP A 209 1.51 -14.95 -12.99
N VAL A 210 2.55 -15.43 -13.69
CA VAL A 210 2.54 -15.62 -15.16
C VAL A 210 1.45 -16.60 -15.61
N PRO A 211 1.27 -17.78 -14.99
CA PRO A 211 0.18 -18.69 -15.35
C PRO A 211 -1.20 -18.06 -15.18
N TYR A 212 -1.45 -17.32 -14.09
CA TYR A 212 -2.72 -16.63 -13.86
C TYR A 212 -2.98 -15.56 -14.93
N LEU A 213 -1.95 -14.78 -15.29
CA LEU A 213 -2.05 -13.76 -16.33
C LEU A 213 -2.47 -14.37 -17.68
N ASN A 214 -1.83 -15.49 -18.06
CA ASN A 214 -2.17 -16.22 -19.29
C ASN A 214 -3.59 -16.81 -19.23
N GLU A 215 -3.97 -17.44 -18.11
CA GLU A 215 -5.27 -18.10 -17.95
C GLU A 215 -6.43 -17.08 -17.99
N ILE A 216 -6.36 -16.03 -17.16
CA ILE A 216 -7.45 -15.07 -16.99
C ILE A 216 -7.64 -14.25 -18.27
N ALA A 217 -6.55 -13.71 -18.83
CA ALA A 217 -6.61 -12.94 -20.06
C ALA A 217 -7.01 -13.83 -21.27
N GLY A 218 -6.52 -15.07 -21.30
CA GLY A 218 -6.86 -16.06 -22.34
C GLY A 218 -8.33 -16.47 -22.33
N GLN A 219 -9.00 -16.41 -21.18
CA GLN A 219 -10.45 -16.59 -21.05
C GLN A 219 -11.27 -15.32 -21.33
N GLY A 220 -10.61 -14.22 -21.73
CA GLY A 220 -11.27 -12.99 -22.17
C GLY A 220 -11.57 -11.97 -21.06
N TYR A 221 -11.08 -12.19 -19.85
CA TYR A 221 -11.26 -11.25 -18.73
C TYR A 221 -10.14 -10.21 -18.69
N ASN A 222 -10.49 -9.01 -18.23
CA ASN A 222 -9.52 -7.94 -18.03
C ASN A 222 -8.67 -8.20 -16.78
N VAL A 223 -7.40 -7.84 -16.81
CA VAL A 223 -6.44 -8.13 -15.73
C VAL A 223 -5.61 -6.90 -15.37
N ILE A 224 -5.36 -6.74 -14.07
CA ILE A 224 -4.36 -5.83 -13.50
C ILE A 224 -3.36 -6.65 -12.69
N LEU A 225 -2.07 -6.38 -12.85
CA LEU A 225 -0.99 -7.09 -12.15
C LEU A 225 -0.48 -6.28 -10.95
N SER A 226 -0.41 -6.90 -9.77
CA SER A 226 0.17 -6.28 -8.57
C SER A 226 1.14 -7.20 -7.80
N SER A 227 1.03 -8.51 -8.00
CA SER A 227 1.85 -9.56 -7.36
C SER A 227 3.36 -9.24 -7.23
N PRO A 228 4.08 -8.80 -8.28
CA PRO A 228 5.51 -8.53 -8.15
C PRO A 228 5.84 -7.16 -7.51
N TRP A 229 4.85 -6.33 -7.19
CA TRP A 229 5.03 -4.93 -6.78
C TRP A 229 4.44 -4.59 -5.40
N TYR A 230 4.59 -5.51 -4.45
CA TYR A 230 4.31 -5.27 -3.04
C TYR A 230 5.47 -4.48 -2.42
N ILE A 231 5.29 -3.16 -2.27
CA ILE A 231 6.28 -2.20 -1.75
C ILE A 231 6.32 -2.20 -0.21
N ASN A 232 5.29 -2.75 0.43
CA ASN A 232 5.22 -2.96 1.88
C ASN A 232 6.28 -3.95 2.37
N TYR A 233 6.64 -4.96 1.56
CA TYR A 233 7.75 -5.85 1.87
C TYR A 233 9.09 -5.13 1.70
N ILE A 234 9.69 -4.76 2.83
CA ILE A 234 11.01 -4.15 2.88
C ILE A 234 12.07 -5.24 3.06
N ASN A 235 13.12 -5.18 2.26
CA ASN A 235 14.29 -6.05 2.40
C ASN A 235 15.55 -5.19 2.46
N TYR A 236 16.60 -5.68 3.13
CA TYR A 236 17.85 -4.95 3.18
C TYR A 236 18.38 -4.73 1.75
N GLY A 237 18.46 -3.46 1.37
CA GLY A 237 18.53 -3.05 -0.04
C GLY A 237 19.88 -3.26 -0.71
N HIS A 238 20.81 -4.06 -0.18
CA HIS A 238 22.14 -4.20 -0.80
C HIS A 238 22.66 -5.63 -0.84
N TYR A 239 23.00 -6.08 -2.05
CA TYR A 239 23.96 -7.18 -2.25
C TYR A 239 25.31 -6.60 -2.63
N ARG A 240 26.38 -7.10 -2.00
CA ARG A 240 27.76 -6.73 -2.30
C ARG A 240 28.35 -7.82 -3.19
N THR A 241 28.62 -7.51 -4.45
CA THR A 241 29.55 -8.33 -5.24
C THR A 241 30.99 -7.89 -4.93
N ASN A 242 31.98 -8.61 -5.46
CA ASN A 242 33.38 -8.20 -5.32
C ASN A 242 33.70 -6.82 -5.94
N THR A 243 32.81 -6.27 -6.78
CA THR A 243 33.05 -5.05 -7.55
C THR A 243 31.93 -4.00 -7.47
N THR A 244 30.76 -4.29 -6.89
CA THR A 244 29.61 -3.36 -6.90
C THR A 244 28.66 -3.59 -5.73
N ILE A 245 28.07 -2.50 -5.23
CA ILE A 245 26.92 -2.52 -4.32
C ILE A 245 25.67 -2.33 -5.18
N VAL A 246 24.78 -3.32 -5.21
CA VAL A 246 23.56 -3.32 -6.03
C VAL A 246 22.36 -3.02 -5.13
N ASN A 247 21.49 -2.08 -5.52
CA ASN A 247 20.29 -1.77 -4.75
C ASN A 247 19.16 -2.78 -5.04
N LEU A 248 19.11 -3.90 -4.32
CA LEU A 248 18.22 -5.02 -4.62
C LEU A 248 16.73 -4.63 -4.70
N GLU A 249 16.27 -3.68 -3.87
CA GLU A 249 14.85 -3.28 -3.88
C GLU A 249 14.47 -2.60 -5.20
N PHE A 250 15.36 -1.78 -5.79
CA PHE A 250 15.09 -1.17 -7.10
C PHE A 250 15.05 -2.24 -8.22
N PHE A 251 16.08 -3.07 -8.31
CA PHE A 251 16.20 -4.06 -9.40
C PHE A 251 15.03 -5.04 -9.35
N LYS A 252 14.65 -5.51 -8.15
CA LYS A 252 13.49 -6.38 -7.91
C LYS A 252 12.22 -5.92 -8.62
N TYR A 253 11.88 -4.62 -8.52
CA TYR A 253 10.65 -4.10 -9.12
C TYR A 253 10.84 -3.67 -10.58
N TYR A 254 12.03 -3.17 -10.94
CA TYR A 254 12.32 -2.67 -12.28
C TYR A 254 12.51 -3.79 -13.31
N GLU A 255 13.06 -4.95 -12.91
CA GLU A 255 13.35 -6.06 -13.83
C GLU A 255 12.12 -6.90 -14.18
N VAL A 256 10.97 -6.60 -13.56
CA VAL A 256 9.69 -7.17 -13.93
C VAL A 256 9.32 -6.70 -15.34
N GLU A 257 9.18 -7.66 -16.25
CA GLU A 257 8.55 -7.46 -17.55
C GLU A 257 7.19 -8.19 -17.53
N PRO A 258 6.07 -7.47 -17.34
CA PRO A 258 4.75 -8.06 -17.14
C PRO A 258 4.31 -9.00 -18.26
N LEU A 259 4.87 -8.85 -19.46
CA LEU A 259 4.49 -9.62 -20.65
C LEU A 259 5.57 -10.62 -21.10
N ARG A 260 6.65 -10.82 -20.33
CA ARG A 260 7.85 -11.59 -20.74
C ARG A 260 7.52 -12.99 -21.27
N ASP A 261 6.61 -13.67 -20.57
CA ASP A 261 6.23 -15.06 -20.81
C ASP A 261 4.71 -15.16 -21.09
N PHE A 262 4.13 -14.08 -21.63
CA PHE A 262 2.75 -14.10 -22.11
C PHE A 262 2.67 -14.81 -23.46
N SER A 263 1.93 -15.90 -23.50
CA SER A 263 1.76 -16.81 -24.64
C SER A 263 0.36 -16.76 -25.25
N GLY A 264 -0.52 -15.89 -24.73
CA GLY A 264 -1.86 -15.67 -25.26
C GLY A 264 -1.88 -14.94 -26.61
N SER A 265 -3.05 -14.90 -27.24
CA SER A 265 -3.27 -14.14 -28.49
C SER A 265 -3.14 -12.62 -28.28
N ASP A 266 -3.03 -11.85 -29.37
CA ASP A 266 -3.08 -10.38 -29.30
C ASP A 266 -4.38 -9.88 -28.66
N ASP A 267 -5.51 -10.55 -28.92
CA ASP A 267 -6.79 -10.26 -28.28
C ASP A 267 -6.80 -10.54 -26.77
N ALA A 268 -6.04 -11.53 -26.31
CA ALA A 268 -5.84 -11.75 -24.88
C ALA A 268 -4.89 -10.70 -24.30
N LYS A 269 -3.86 -10.31 -25.05
CA LYS A 269 -2.88 -9.30 -24.61
C LYS A 269 -3.52 -7.94 -24.32
N ILE A 270 -4.49 -7.50 -25.13
CA ILE A 270 -5.22 -6.23 -24.89
C ILE A 270 -6.08 -6.26 -23.62
N ARG A 271 -6.32 -7.43 -23.01
CA ARG A 271 -7.03 -7.56 -21.74
C ARG A 271 -6.15 -7.26 -20.53
N ILE A 272 -4.84 -7.18 -20.72
CA ILE A 272 -3.89 -6.82 -19.66
C ILE A 272 -3.84 -5.29 -19.58
N LEU A 273 -4.57 -4.73 -18.62
CA LEU A 273 -4.86 -3.29 -18.57
C LEU A 273 -3.71 -2.47 -17.95
N GLY A 274 -2.82 -3.12 -17.20
CA GLY A 274 -1.71 -2.48 -16.52
C GLY A 274 -1.38 -3.16 -15.20
N GLY A 275 -0.97 -2.36 -14.22
CA GLY A 275 -0.56 -2.87 -12.93
C GLY A 275 -0.54 -1.84 -11.82
N GLU A 276 -0.35 -2.31 -10.60
CA GLU A 276 -0.39 -1.49 -9.39
C GLU A 276 0.76 -1.87 -8.46
N ALA A 277 1.39 -0.85 -7.87
CA ALA A 277 2.32 -1.04 -6.77
C ALA A 277 1.55 -0.90 -5.45
N CYS A 278 1.55 -1.95 -4.64
CA CYS A 278 0.75 -2.02 -3.40
C CYS A 278 1.60 -1.63 -2.18
N LEU A 279 1.01 -0.86 -1.27
CA LEU A 279 1.61 -0.53 0.02
C LEU A 279 0.57 -0.72 1.13
N TRP A 280 0.55 -1.91 1.71
CA TRP A 280 -0.26 -2.24 2.87
C TRP A 280 0.19 -1.48 4.13
N GLY A 281 -0.78 -1.22 5.01
CA GLY A 281 -0.71 -0.21 6.08
C GLY A 281 -0.21 -0.68 7.44
N GLU A 282 0.03 -1.97 7.66
CA GLU A 282 0.28 -2.54 8.99
C GLU A 282 1.48 -1.91 9.71
N PHE A 283 2.50 -1.52 8.94
CA PHE A 283 3.71 -0.88 9.43
C PHE A 283 3.96 0.48 8.75
N VAL A 284 2.91 1.12 8.22
CA VAL A 284 2.98 2.36 7.46
C VAL A 284 2.02 3.41 8.00
N ASP A 285 2.53 4.60 8.28
CA ASP A 285 1.73 5.76 8.66
C ASP A 285 2.37 7.06 8.13
N GLY A 286 1.88 8.22 8.60
CA GLY A 286 2.41 9.52 8.20
C GLY A 286 3.92 9.72 8.43
N THR A 287 4.56 8.94 9.31
CA THR A 287 5.99 9.05 9.59
C THR A 287 6.89 8.46 8.51
N ASN A 288 6.39 7.46 7.76
CA ASN A 288 7.23 6.69 6.84
C ASN A 288 6.64 6.45 5.44
N LEU A 289 5.34 6.77 5.22
CA LEU A 289 4.62 6.47 3.97
C LEU A 289 5.35 6.98 2.72
N LEU A 290 5.76 8.26 2.72
CA LEU A 290 6.39 8.86 1.54
C LEU A 290 7.79 8.31 1.26
N ALA A 291 8.57 8.04 2.31
CA ALA A 291 9.92 7.47 2.17
C ALA A 291 9.88 5.99 1.76
N ARG A 292 8.85 5.25 2.17
CA ARG A 292 8.67 3.85 1.78
C ARG A 292 8.16 3.72 0.34
N LEU A 293 7.26 4.60 -0.10
CA LEU A 293 6.79 4.64 -1.50
C LEU A 293 7.88 5.08 -2.46
N TRP A 294 8.50 6.22 -2.16
CA TRP A 294 9.38 6.89 -3.12
C TRP A 294 10.85 6.71 -2.75
N PRO A 295 11.70 6.35 -3.72
CA PRO A 295 11.44 6.32 -5.16
C PRO A 295 11.11 4.92 -5.71
N LYS A 296 10.90 3.91 -4.86
CA LYS A 296 10.67 2.50 -5.28
C LYS A 296 9.53 2.36 -6.28
N THR A 297 8.40 3.01 -6.01
CA THR A 297 7.23 2.99 -6.89
C THR A 297 7.48 3.65 -8.26
N ALA A 298 8.51 4.49 -8.40
CA ALA A 298 8.87 5.05 -9.71
C ALA A 298 9.51 4.02 -10.64
N ALA A 299 10.13 2.96 -10.11
CA ALA A 299 10.60 1.83 -10.91
C ALA A 299 9.42 1.09 -11.57
N VAL A 300 8.37 0.83 -10.78
CA VAL A 300 7.12 0.24 -11.27
C VAL A 300 6.47 1.15 -12.33
N ALA A 301 6.45 2.45 -12.07
CA ALA A 301 5.89 3.42 -13.01
C ALA A 301 6.61 3.43 -14.36
N GLU A 302 7.95 3.33 -14.39
CA GLU A 302 8.69 3.22 -15.65
C GLU A 302 8.36 1.92 -16.39
N ARG A 303 8.06 0.83 -15.69
CA ARG A 303 7.67 -0.44 -16.33
C ARG A 303 6.25 -0.49 -16.85
N LEU A 304 5.35 0.28 -16.25
CA LEU A 304 3.99 0.44 -16.74
C LEU A 304 3.85 1.54 -17.81
N TRP A 305 4.85 2.42 -17.95
CA TRP A 305 4.80 3.55 -18.90
C TRP A 305 5.69 3.36 -20.14
N SER A 306 6.96 3.00 -19.93
CA SER A 306 7.95 2.94 -21.01
C SER A 306 7.84 1.66 -21.81
N ALA A 307 8.27 1.70 -23.08
CA ALA A 307 8.33 0.52 -23.94
C ALA A 307 9.15 -0.61 -23.27
N ALA A 308 8.79 -1.86 -23.53
CA ALA A 308 9.47 -3.05 -22.99
C ALA A 308 10.98 -3.09 -23.30
N SER A 309 11.43 -2.43 -24.38
CA SER A 309 12.84 -2.30 -24.72
C SER A 309 13.63 -1.35 -23.80
N VAL A 310 12.96 -0.54 -22.98
CA VAL A 310 13.59 0.33 -21.97
C VAL A 310 13.77 -0.46 -20.68
N ASN A 311 14.77 -1.35 -20.67
CA ASN A 311 14.99 -2.32 -19.59
C ASN A 311 16.42 -2.34 -19.04
N ASN A 312 17.23 -1.32 -19.37
CA ASN A 312 18.59 -1.22 -18.83
C ASN A 312 18.57 -0.71 -17.38
N SER A 313 18.58 -1.64 -16.42
CA SER A 313 18.51 -1.34 -14.99
C SER A 313 19.63 -0.44 -14.49
N LYS A 314 20.84 -0.50 -15.08
CA LYS A 314 21.97 0.36 -14.68
C LYS A 314 21.74 1.82 -15.07
N ASP A 315 21.29 2.06 -16.30
CA ASP A 315 20.91 3.40 -16.76
C ASP A 315 19.73 3.95 -15.95
N ALA A 316 18.71 3.13 -15.75
CA ALA A 316 17.52 3.50 -14.98
C ALA A 316 17.85 3.87 -13.52
N GLN A 317 18.78 3.15 -12.88
CA GLN A 317 19.22 3.47 -11.52
C GLN A 317 19.78 4.90 -11.41
N PHE A 318 20.60 5.35 -12.37
CA PHE A 318 21.14 6.71 -12.35
C PHE A 318 20.06 7.76 -12.64
N ARG A 319 19.18 7.53 -13.63
CA ARG A 319 18.06 8.44 -13.92
C ARG A 319 17.10 8.54 -12.74
N LEU A 320 16.88 7.44 -12.02
CA LEU A 320 16.03 7.40 -10.85
C LEU A 320 16.63 8.20 -9.68
N ASP A 321 17.95 8.21 -9.50
CA ASP A 321 18.59 8.98 -8.43
C ASP A 321 18.43 10.50 -8.69
N VAL A 322 18.62 10.93 -9.94
CA VAL A 322 18.33 12.31 -10.36
C VAL A 322 16.86 12.65 -10.15
N HIS A 323 15.95 11.75 -10.50
CA HIS A 323 14.52 11.93 -10.28
C HIS A 323 14.15 12.01 -8.79
N ARG A 324 14.77 11.17 -7.96
CA ARG A 324 14.63 11.18 -6.51
C ARG A 324 15.06 12.54 -5.94
N CYS A 325 16.14 13.13 -6.42
CA CYS A 325 16.54 14.48 -6.02
C CYS A 325 15.53 15.55 -6.45
N ARG A 326 14.89 15.43 -7.63
CA ARG A 326 13.76 16.31 -8.01
C ARG A 326 12.56 16.15 -7.06
N LEU A 327 12.26 14.95 -6.60
CA LEU A 327 11.20 14.71 -5.62
C LEU A 327 11.50 15.41 -4.28
N LEU A 328 12.74 15.33 -3.80
CA LEU A 328 13.16 16.05 -2.58
C LEU A 328 12.97 17.57 -2.71
N ARG A 329 13.37 18.16 -3.85
CA ARG A 329 13.20 19.60 -4.12
C ARG A 329 11.73 20.03 -4.17
N ARG A 330 10.81 19.08 -4.37
CA ARG A 330 9.35 19.28 -4.36
C ARG A 330 8.71 18.93 -3.01
N GLY A 331 9.52 18.75 -1.96
CA GLY A 331 9.04 18.44 -0.60
C GLY A 331 8.64 16.98 -0.38
N ILE A 332 8.95 16.07 -1.30
CA ILE A 332 8.65 14.64 -1.13
C ILE A 332 9.91 13.94 -0.56
N PRO A 333 9.88 13.43 0.69
CA PRO A 333 11.05 12.83 1.35
C PRO A 333 11.35 11.42 0.82
N ALA A 334 11.67 11.31 -0.46
CA ALA A 334 12.02 10.05 -1.12
C ALA A 334 13.35 9.49 -0.59
N GLN A 335 13.40 8.20 -0.26
CA GLN A 335 14.59 7.54 0.26
C GLN A 335 15.74 7.50 -0.77
N PRO A 336 17.01 7.45 -0.37
CA PRO A 336 18.13 7.27 -1.30
C PRO A 336 18.07 5.91 -2.02
N ILE A 337 18.65 5.85 -3.23
CA ILE A 337 18.86 4.56 -3.93
C ILE A 337 20.33 4.27 -4.22
N LEU A 338 21.18 5.29 -4.21
CA LEU A 338 22.62 5.22 -4.40
C LEU A 338 23.32 5.88 -3.22
N ASN A 339 24.58 5.48 -3.00
CA ASN A 339 25.48 6.22 -2.13
C ASN A 339 25.84 7.53 -2.83
N GLY A 340 25.36 8.65 -2.30
CA GLY A 340 25.56 9.95 -2.94
C GLY A 340 24.81 11.07 -2.20
N TYR A 341 24.78 12.24 -2.84
CA TYR A 341 24.07 13.41 -2.34
C TYR A 341 23.30 14.07 -3.50
N CYS A 342 22.24 14.80 -3.17
CA CYS A 342 21.52 15.60 -4.15
C CYS A 342 22.21 16.95 -4.32
N GLY A 343 22.97 17.09 -5.41
CA GLY A 343 23.56 18.38 -5.81
C GLY A 343 22.54 19.35 -6.43
N ASN A 344 22.98 20.54 -6.83
CA ASN A 344 22.13 21.56 -7.47
C ASN A 344 21.97 21.38 -8.98
N TYR A 345 22.55 20.34 -9.58
CA TYR A 345 22.49 20.10 -11.01
C TYR A 345 21.44 19.02 -11.36
N GLU A 346 20.81 19.16 -12.52
CA GLU A 346 20.11 18.06 -13.18
C GLU A 346 21.04 17.46 -14.23
N LEU A 347 21.54 16.24 -14.01
CA LEU A 347 22.27 15.52 -15.05
C LEU A 347 21.31 15.34 -16.24
N SER A 348 21.73 15.80 -17.42
CA SER A 348 21.08 15.70 -18.76
C SER A 348 20.23 16.88 -19.29
N MET A 349 20.11 18.02 -18.60
CA MET A 349 19.67 19.25 -19.31
C MET A 349 20.88 19.97 -19.91
N PRO A 350 20.89 20.28 -21.22
CA PRO A 350 21.84 21.27 -21.74
C PRO A 350 21.72 22.54 -20.88
N ASN A 351 22.85 23.15 -20.52
CA ASN A 351 22.96 24.33 -19.65
C ASN A 351 22.05 25.53 -20.02
N ALA A 352 21.33 25.48 -21.14
CA ALA A 352 20.40 26.50 -21.60
C ALA A 352 19.01 26.50 -20.92
N MET A 353 18.61 25.46 -20.18
CA MET A 353 17.28 25.41 -19.51
C MET A 353 17.31 25.69 -18.00
N ILE A 354 18.50 25.88 -17.41
CA ILE A 354 18.66 26.19 -15.98
C ILE A 354 18.30 27.66 -15.67
N ASN A 355 18.14 28.51 -16.69
CA ASN A 355 17.90 29.95 -16.55
C ASN A 355 16.45 30.38 -16.88
N ASP A 356 15.47 29.47 -16.87
CA ASP A 356 14.06 29.86 -17.05
C ASP A 356 13.51 30.48 -15.75
N PRO A 357 13.13 31.77 -15.73
CA PRO A 357 12.55 32.42 -14.55
C PRO A 357 11.24 31.76 -14.07
N ALA A 358 10.57 30.96 -14.91
CA ALA A 358 9.33 30.26 -14.55
C ALA A 358 9.52 29.09 -13.56
N PHE A 359 10.77 28.65 -13.33
CA PHE A 359 11.10 27.56 -12.40
C PHE A 359 11.86 28.00 -11.15
N ASN A 360 12.02 29.31 -10.94
CA ASN A 360 12.65 29.87 -9.76
C ASN A 360 11.64 29.91 -8.59
N TYR A 361 11.31 28.74 -8.05
CA TYR A 361 10.66 28.69 -6.74
C TYR A 361 11.71 29.07 -5.69
N ASP A 362 11.40 30.12 -4.94
CA ASP A 362 12.18 30.60 -3.82
C ASP A 362 12.30 29.48 -2.76
N ILE A 363 13.41 28.74 -2.79
CA ILE A 363 13.76 27.80 -1.73
C ILE A 363 14.41 28.63 -0.62
N SER A 364 13.59 29.40 0.11
CA SER A 364 14.02 29.90 1.41
C SER A 364 14.13 28.69 2.35
N PRO A 365 15.28 28.45 2.99
CA PRO A 365 15.36 27.42 4.02
C PRO A 365 14.41 27.81 5.15
N ALA A 366 13.50 26.90 5.50
CA ALA A 366 12.75 26.98 6.75
C ALA A 366 13.73 26.69 7.92
N THR A 367 14.54 27.68 8.28
CA THR A 367 15.39 27.64 9.49
C THR A 367 15.02 28.67 10.54
N ASP A 368 14.02 29.52 10.31
CA ASP A 368 13.61 30.55 11.28
C ASP A 368 12.29 30.21 11.98
N LEU A 369 12.33 29.20 12.86
CA LEU A 369 11.35 29.03 13.93
C LEU A 369 11.97 28.16 15.05
N ILE A 370 13.04 28.67 15.67
CA ILE A 370 13.42 28.57 17.10
C ILE A 370 14.62 29.53 17.25
N THR A 371 14.38 30.83 17.38
CA THR A 371 15.35 31.79 17.96
C THR A 371 14.66 33.11 18.32
N THR A 372 13.87 33.05 19.37
CA THR A 372 13.41 34.18 20.19
C THR A 372 13.55 33.67 21.62
N THR A 373 14.32 34.23 22.55
CA THR A 373 14.66 35.62 22.83
C THR A 373 15.72 35.61 23.95
N ILE A 374 16.92 36.13 23.74
CA ILE A 374 17.65 36.88 24.79
C ILE A 374 18.40 38.03 24.10
N LYS A 375 17.79 39.21 24.11
CA LYS A 375 18.47 40.47 23.80
C LYS A 375 19.50 40.74 24.90
N SER A 376 20.76 40.88 24.53
CA SER A 376 21.80 41.44 25.37
C SER A 376 21.63 42.96 25.48
N ASN A 377 21.46 43.45 26.71
CA ASN A 377 21.65 44.86 27.06
C ASN A 377 22.77 44.96 28.09
N SER A 378 23.80 45.73 27.73
CA SER A 378 24.70 46.54 28.56
C SER A 378 25.33 45.97 29.83
N ALA A 379 26.67 45.83 29.75
CA ALA A 379 27.68 46.34 30.68
C ALA A 379 27.54 46.08 32.20
N THR A 380 28.47 45.31 32.77
CA THR A 380 29.51 45.82 33.70
C THR A 380 30.45 44.69 34.14
N SER A 381 31.70 45.07 34.33
CA SER A 381 32.90 44.33 34.77
C SER A 381 32.85 43.86 36.22
N TYR A 382 33.39 42.67 36.54
CA TYR A 382 34.19 42.28 37.73
C TYR A 382 34.73 40.84 37.47
N LEU A 383 36.01 40.65 37.11
CA LEU A 383 37.21 40.37 37.93
C LEU A 383 37.33 38.95 38.56
N PHE A 384 38.40 38.27 38.10
CA PHE A 384 39.32 37.31 38.75
C PHE A 384 39.07 35.78 38.87
N ASP A 385 40.06 35.06 38.29
CA ASP A 385 40.80 33.85 38.73
C ASP A 385 40.08 32.55 39.15
N ALA A 386 40.42 31.44 38.49
CA ALA A 386 41.37 30.46 39.04
C ALA A 386 41.49 29.18 38.16
N THR A 387 42.72 28.96 37.68
CA THR A 387 43.48 27.70 37.62
C THR A 387 42.95 26.44 36.92
N SER A 388 43.69 26.09 35.87
CA SER A 388 43.99 24.74 35.37
C SER A 388 44.43 23.77 36.48
N SER A 389 43.58 22.82 36.86
CA SER A 389 43.96 21.45 37.24
C SER A 389 42.70 20.63 37.57
N MET A 390 42.16 19.88 36.61
CA MET A 390 41.30 18.70 36.83
C MET A 390 40.68 18.28 35.49
N ILE A 391 41.43 17.62 34.62
CA ILE A 391 40.95 16.60 33.66
C ILE A 391 42.19 15.76 33.31
N THR A 392 42.69 15.02 34.29
CA THR A 392 43.69 13.95 34.08
C THR A 392 43.42 12.71 34.96
N SER A 393 42.23 12.58 35.56
CA SER A 393 41.94 11.44 36.46
C SER A 393 40.67 10.63 36.15
N ILE A 394 40.05 10.77 34.97
CA ILE A 394 38.86 9.96 34.61
C ILE A 394 39.14 8.94 33.48
N PHE A 395 40.33 8.97 32.87
CA PHE A 395 40.71 7.98 31.83
C PHE A 395 41.32 6.67 32.38
N ALA A 396 41.47 6.51 33.69
CA ALA A 396 42.11 5.34 34.30
C ALA A 396 41.14 4.28 34.87
N SER A 397 39.81 4.44 34.73
CA SER A 397 38.85 3.56 35.42
C SER A 397 37.83 2.84 34.53
N LEU A 398 37.91 2.92 33.19
CA LEU A 398 37.02 2.15 32.30
C LEU A 398 37.69 1.01 31.53
N LEU A 399 39.02 0.88 31.59
CA LEU A 399 39.76 -0.21 30.91
C LEU A 399 39.89 -1.50 31.73
N LEU A 400 39.27 -1.57 32.92
CA LEU A 400 39.34 -2.76 33.80
C LEU A 400 38.06 -3.62 33.81
N LEU A 401 37.09 -3.36 32.93
CA LEU A 401 35.77 -4.03 32.95
C LEU A 401 35.42 -4.85 31.68
N MET A 402 36.35 -5.06 30.75
CA MET A 402 36.11 -5.91 29.56
C MET A 402 37.17 -7.00 29.33
N ASN A 403 37.68 -7.59 30.40
CA ASN A 403 38.39 -8.86 30.33
C ASN A 403 38.03 -9.70 31.55
N ILE A 404 37.18 -10.72 31.36
CA ILE A 404 37.02 -12.00 32.07
C ILE A 404 35.57 -12.46 31.86
N THR A 405 35.31 -13.27 30.83
CA THR A 405 34.63 -14.58 30.96
C THR A 405 34.60 -15.27 29.61
N LEU A 406 35.47 -16.28 29.47
CA LEU A 406 35.47 -17.28 28.41
C LEU A 406 35.55 -18.64 29.10
N ALA A 407 34.91 -19.65 28.49
CA ALA A 407 34.76 -21.07 28.88
C ALA A 407 33.52 -21.35 29.75
N THR A 408 32.62 -22.28 29.44
CA THR A 408 32.58 -23.39 28.45
C THR A 408 31.14 -23.95 28.44
N ILE A 409 30.65 -24.49 27.33
CA ILE A 409 30.02 -25.84 27.19
C ILE A 409 29.48 -26.03 25.76
N SER A 410 29.83 -27.18 25.20
CA SER A 410 29.50 -27.78 23.90
C SER A 410 28.06 -28.31 23.86
N PHE A 411 27.42 -28.40 22.67
CA PHE A 411 26.86 -29.66 22.17
C PHE A 411 26.51 -29.61 20.66
N LYS A 412 26.77 -30.74 19.99
CA LYS A 412 26.33 -31.16 18.65
C LYS A 412 24.80 -31.09 18.51
N TYR A 413 24.28 -30.61 17.38
CA TYR A 413 23.80 -31.39 16.22
C TYR A 413 23.62 -30.47 15.01
#